data_AF-A0A161MHE5-F1
#
_entry.id   AF-A0A161MHE5-F1
#
_cell.length_a   1.000
_cell.length_b   1.000
_cell.length_c   1.000
_cell.angle_alpha   90.00
_cell.angle_beta   90.00
_cell.angle_gamma   90.00
#
_symmetry.space_group_name_H-M   'P 1'
#
loop_
_entity.id
_entity.type
_entity.pdbx_description
1 polymer ?
#
loop_
_entity_poly.entity_id
_entity_poly.type
_entity_poly.pdbx_seq_one_letter_code
_entity_poly.pdbx_strand_id
1 'polypeptide(L)'
;AGFYAVPKIELDSHCKNIKELASQIRDKKAIMKQEARVRKASTKPEMPRTATPKVRERSVSRFRSELGKLGVEPENSEKAGYKRTRGRSRSLSMVSVKRLRLSSESATRSMSRPPRDVSGVKDPQTRLRLKKIAHKAISKKINRKGLKGEADRFIGNKMPKHLFPE
;
A
#
# COMPACT_ATOMS: atom_id res chain seq x y z
N ALA A 1 -23.06 -20.01 -68.93
CA ALA A 1 -22.58 -20.39 -67.58
C ALA A 1 -21.59 -19.32 -67.12
N GLY A 2 -21.87 -18.62 -66.02
CA GLY A 2 -21.07 -17.45 -65.58
C GLY A 2 -21.81 -16.48 -64.64
N PHE A 3 -23.11 -16.67 -64.44
CA PHE A 3 -23.98 -15.77 -63.66
C PHE A 3 -23.57 -15.56 -62.19
N TYR A 4 -22.75 -16.47 -61.63
CA TYR A 4 -22.27 -16.41 -60.25
C TYR A 4 -20.74 -16.23 -60.13
N ALA A 5 -20.03 -15.98 -61.23
CA ALA A 5 -18.59 -15.74 -61.16
C ALA A 5 -18.33 -14.30 -60.71
N VAL A 6 -17.92 -14.13 -59.45
CA VAL A 6 -17.48 -12.81 -58.95
C VAL A 6 -16.19 -12.43 -59.69
N PRO A 7 -16.14 -11.28 -60.39
CA PRO A 7 -14.95 -10.87 -61.10
C PRO A 7 -13.80 -10.69 -60.10
N LYS A 8 -12.64 -11.29 -60.41
CA LYS A 8 -11.43 -11.12 -59.60
C LYS A 8 -10.92 -9.70 -59.79
N ILE A 9 -11.09 -8.87 -58.77
CA ILE A 9 -10.54 -7.52 -58.74
C ILE A 9 -9.07 -7.64 -58.32
N GLU A 10 -8.16 -7.41 -59.25
CA GLU A 10 -6.74 -7.34 -58.96
C GLU A 10 -6.44 -6.04 -58.22
N LEU A 11 -5.97 -6.14 -56.98
CA LEU A 11 -5.61 -4.98 -56.19
C LEU A 11 -4.21 -4.52 -56.55
N ASP A 12 -4.12 -3.28 -57.04
CA ASP A 12 -2.86 -2.57 -57.22
C ASP A 12 -2.07 -2.51 -55.89
N SER A 13 -0.74 -2.42 -56.03
CA SER A 13 0.22 -2.26 -54.93
C SER A 13 -0.18 -1.14 -53.96
N HIS A 14 -0.66 -0.01 -54.47
CA HIS A 14 -1.08 1.12 -53.67
C HIS A 14 -2.32 0.78 -52.80
N CYS A 15 -3.30 0.09 -53.37
CA CYS A 15 -4.50 -0.35 -52.66
C CYS A 15 -4.18 -1.34 -51.53
N LYS A 16 -3.18 -2.21 -51.73
CA LYS A 16 -2.69 -3.13 -50.68
C LYS A 16 -2.05 -2.34 -49.53
N ASN A 17 -1.18 -1.37 -49.83
CA ASN A 17 -0.55 -0.51 -48.83
C ASN A 17 -1.57 0.29 -48.02
N ILE A 18 -2.60 0.85 -48.68
CA ILE A 18 -3.71 1.56 -47.99
C ILE A 18 -4.43 0.62 -47.03
N LYS A 19 -4.72 -0.61 -47.46
CA LYS A 19 -5.43 -1.60 -46.65
C LYS A 19 -4.62 -2.03 -45.42
N GLU A 20 -3.33 -2.26 -45.59
CA GLU A 20 -2.40 -2.60 -44.50
C GLU A 20 -2.28 -1.45 -43.50
N LEU A 21 -2.06 -0.23 -43.98
CA LEU A 21 -1.99 0.97 -43.14
C LEU A 21 -3.30 1.19 -42.37
N ALA A 22 -4.44 1.01 -43.03
CA ALA A 22 -5.75 1.11 -42.38
C ALA A 22 -5.93 0.05 -41.28
N SER A 23 -5.41 -1.16 -41.45
CA SER A 23 -5.41 -2.19 -40.40
C SER A 23 -4.61 -1.72 -39.20
N GLN A 24 -3.37 -1.26 -39.41
CA GLN A 24 -2.50 -0.76 -38.34
C GLN A 24 -3.13 0.39 -37.54
N ILE A 25 -3.81 1.33 -38.23
CA ILE A 25 -4.53 2.43 -37.58
C ILE A 25 -5.66 1.93 -36.69
N ARG A 26 -6.46 0.97 -37.17
CA ARG A 26 -7.58 0.40 -36.41
C ARG A 26 -7.07 -0.34 -35.17
N ASP A 27 -6.03 -1.13 -35.32
CA ASP A 27 -5.41 -1.89 -34.22
C ASP A 27 -4.85 -0.95 -33.16
N LYS A 28 -4.11 0.08 -33.58
CA LYS A 28 -3.57 1.09 -32.65
C LYS A 28 -4.68 1.85 -31.92
N LYS A 29 -5.76 2.21 -32.61
CA LYS A 29 -6.93 2.87 -32.03
C LYS A 29 -7.64 1.97 -31.02
N ALA A 30 -7.75 0.67 -31.30
CA ALA A 30 -8.34 -0.30 -30.40
C ALA A 30 -7.51 -0.44 -29.10
N ILE A 31 -6.18 -0.58 -29.24
CA ILE A 31 -5.25 -0.64 -28.11
C ILE A 31 -5.36 0.61 -27.25
N MET A 32 -5.33 1.81 -27.85
CA MET A 32 -5.46 3.07 -27.11
C MET A 32 -6.78 3.17 -26.32
N LYS A 33 -7.89 2.68 -26.90
CA LYS A 33 -9.19 2.65 -26.23
C LYS A 33 -9.18 1.69 -25.03
N GLN A 34 -8.56 0.52 -25.18
CA GLN A 34 -8.42 -0.46 -24.11
C GLN A 34 -7.53 0.07 -22.98
N GLU A 35 -6.37 0.65 -23.29
CA GLU A 35 -5.47 1.29 -22.32
C GLU A 35 -6.17 2.40 -21.53
N ALA A 36 -6.93 3.26 -22.22
CA ALA A 36 -7.71 4.32 -21.58
C ALA A 36 -8.77 3.76 -20.62
N ARG A 37 -9.44 2.66 -21.00
CA ARG A 37 -10.42 1.99 -20.14
C ARG A 37 -9.76 1.40 -18.90
N VAL A 38 -8.62 0.73 -19.04
CA VAL A 38 -7.86 0.18 -17.90
C VAL A 38 -7.40 1.29 -16.96
N ARG A 39 -6.85 2.40 -17.50
CA ARG A 39 -6.40 3.54 -16.69
C ARG A 39 -7.53 4.19 -15.89
N LYS A 40 -8.74 4.24 -16.46
CA LYS A 40 -9.94 4.85 -15.85
C LYS A 40 -10.84 3.85 -15.13
N ALA A 41 -10.41 2.60 -14.96
CA ALA A 41 -11.25 1.55 -14.37
C ALA A 41 -11.54 1.76 -12.87
N SER A 42 -10.73 2.56 -12.18
CA SER A 42 -10.93 2.84 -10.76
C SER A 42 -11.93 3.97 -10.54
N THR A 43 -12.81 3.83 -9.56
CA THR A 43 -13.73 4.88 -9.08
C THR A 43 -13.02 5.95 -8.22
N LYS A 44 -11.75 5.74 -7.87
CA LYS A 44 -10.94 6.69 -7.09
C LYS A 44 -10.48 7.85 -7.98
N PRO A 45 -10.25 9.05 -7.42
CA PRO A 45 -9.74 10.19 -8.17
C PRO A 45 -8.38 9.88 -8.82
N GLU A 46 -8.19 10.38 -10.05
CA GLU A 46 -6.93 10.19 -10.77
C GLU A 46 -5.79 10.96 -10.09
N MET A 47 -4.71 10.26 -9.74
CA MET A 47 -3.55 10.90 -9.13
C MET A 47 -2.88 11.89 -10.10
N PRO A 48 -2.51 13.09 -9.64
CA PRO A 48 -1.85 14.07 -10.50
C PRO A 48 -0.47 13.56 -10.95
N ARG A 49 -0.02 13.97 -12.14
CA ARG A 49 1.26 13.52 -12.73
C ARG A 49 2.48 13.92 -11.90
N THR A 50 2.33 14.90 -11.01
CA THR A 50 3.36 15.40 -10.09
C THR A 50 3.45 14.60 -8.78
N ALA A 51 2.47 13.75 -8.49
CA ALA A 51 2.48 12.93 -7.28
C ALA A 51 3.67 11.95 -7.27
N THR A 52 4.24 11.72 -6.09
CA THR A 52 5.40 10.84 -5.90
C THR A 52 5.27 9.44 -6.53
N PRO A 53 4.15 8.70 -6.45
CA PRO A 53 4.02 7.41 -7.13
C PRO A 53 4.07 7.55 -8.67
N LYS A 54 3.45 8.60 -9.23
CA LYS A 54 3.44 8.85 -10.67
C LYS A 54 4.79 9.33 -11.20
N VAL A 55 5.56 10.06 -10.39
CA VAL A 55 6.93 10.45 -10.72
C VAL A 55 7.85 9.22 -10.83
N ARG A 56 7.59 8.15 -10.07
CA ARG A 56 8.37 6.91 -10.18
C ARG A 56 8.09 6.13 -11.47
N GLU A 57 6.87 6.20 -12.00
CA GLU A 57 6.49 5.53 -13.26
C GLU A 57 7.12 6.19 -14.51
N ARG A 58 7.47 7.49 -14.44
CA ARG A 58 8.07 8.26 -15.56
C ARG A 58 9.61 8.14 -15.56
N SER A 59 10.11 6.97 -15.93
CA SER A 59 11.54 6.77 -16.13
C SER A 59 12.04 7.42 -17.42
N VAL A 60 13.31 7.82 -17.44
CA VAL A 60 13.99 8.34 -18.64
C VAL A 60 14.02 7.28 -19.74
N SER A 61 14.20 6.00 -19.39
CA SER A 61 14.19 4.89 -20.35
C SER A 61 12.86 4.79 -21.11
N ARG A 62 11.74 4.92 -20.40
CA ARG A 62 10.40 4.89 -21.00
C ARG A 62 10.16 6.13 -21.87
N PHE A 63 10.61 7.29 -21.43
CA PHE A 63 10.53 8.52 -22.22
C PHE A 63 11.28 8.39 -23.56
N ARG A 64 12.50 7.85 -23.55
CA ARG A 64 13.27 7.63 -24.79
C ARG A 64 12.58 6.65 -25.73
N SER A 65 12.05 5.55 -25.22
CA SER A 65 11.38 4.57 -26.08
C SER A 65 10.04 5.06 -26.64
N GLU A 66 9.31 5.91 -25.92
CA GLU A 66 8.09 6.55 -26.43
C GLU A 66 8.40 7.61 -27.50
N LEU A 67 9.44 8.42 -27.31
CA LEU A 67 9.86 9.41 -28.31
C LEU A 67 10.49 8.78 -29.56
N GLY A 68 11.29 7.74 -29.41
CA GLY A 68 11.88 7.02 -30.54
C GLY A 68 10.81 6.42 -31.46
N LYS A 69 9.68 5.95 -30.90
CA LYS A 69 8.51 5.51 -31.69
C LYS A 69 7.89 6.61 -32.53
N LEU A 70 8.05 7.87 -32.14
CA LEU A 70 7.62 9.05 -32.89
C LEU A 70 8.70 9.57 -33.84
N GLY A 71 9.87 8.92 -33.91
CA GLY A 71 11.01 9.34 -34.72
C GLY A 71 11.85 10.45 -34.10
N VAL A 72 11.73 10.70 -32.79
CA VAL A 72 12.49 11.72 -32.07
C VAL A 72 13.56 11.06 -31.20
N GLU A 73 14.83 11.36 -31.50
CA GLU A 73 15.96 10.92 -30.68
C GLU A 73 16.33 12.00 -29.65
N PRO A 74 16.08 11.77 -28.35
CA PRO A 74 16.39 12.76 -27.32
C PRO A 74 17.90 12.83 -27.06
N GLU A 75 18.49 14.01 -27.17
CA GLU A 75 19.89 14.23 -26.84
C GLU A 75 20.22 13.88 -25.38
N ASN A 76 21.38 13.25 -25.18
CA ASN A 76 21.95 12.98 -23.87
C ASN A 76 22.80 14.13 -23.32
N SER A 77 22.38 15.37 -23.57
CA SER A 77 23.08 16.54 -23.03
C SER A 77 22.84 16.69 -21.52
N GLU A 78 23.81 17.26 -20.80
CA GLU A 78 23.68 17.52 -19.36
C GLU A 78 22.56 18.54 -19.05
N LYS A 79 22.21 19.37 -20.05
CA LYS A 79 21.09 20.31 -20.01
C LYS A 79 19.73 19.62 -19.98
N ALA A 80 19.63 18.34 -20.35
CA ALA A 80 18.36 17.61 -20.38
C ALA A 80 17.81 17.23 -18.98
N GLY A 81 18.60 17.41 -17.91
CA GLY A 81 18.10 17.29 -16.53
C GLY A 81 17.75 15.89 -16.04
N TYR A 82 18.05 14.83 -16.81
CA TYR A 82 17.77 13.42 -16.48
C TYR A 82 18.48 12.91 -15.21
N LYS A 83 19.63 13.51 -14.86
CA LYS A 83 20.52 13.05 -13.78
C LYS A 83 20.17 13.62 -12.40
N ARG A 84 19.08 14.40 -12.25
CA ARG A 84 18.66 14.92 -10.94
C ARG A 84 17.95 13.85 -10.12
N THR A 85 18.65 12.77 -9.80
CA THR A 85 18.30 11.94 -8.65
C THR A 85 18.47 12.86 -7.44
N ARG A 86 17.35 13.35 -6.91
CA ARG A 86 17.36 14.01 -5.61
C ARG A 86 17.82 12.95 -4.63
N GLY A 87 19.12 12.92 -4.36
CA GLY A 87 19.70 12.11 -3.30
C GLY A 87 18.94 12.49 -2.04
N ARG A 88 18.04 11.60 -1.60
CA ARG A 88 17.41 11.80 -0.31
C ARG A 88 18.59 11.68 0.65
N SER A 89 18.95 12.77 1.32
CA SER A 89 20.07 12.81 2.28
C SER A 89 20.02 11.66 3.30
N ARG A 90 18.83 11.10 3.52
CA ARG A 90 18.57 9.91 4.35
C ARG A 90 19.04 8.56 3.78
N SER A 91 19.50 8.49 2.52
CA SER A 91 20.02 7.25 1.91
C SER A 91 21.56 7.18 1.93
N LEU A 92 22.24 8.31 2.11
CA LEU A 92 23.70 8.37 2.28
C LEU A 92 24.10 8.12 3.74
N SER A 93 23.22 8.43 4.69
CA SER A 93 23.24 7.78 6.00
C SER A 93 22.57 6.42 5.86
N MET A 94 23.33 5.41 5.44
CA MET A 94 22.98 4.01 5.69
C MET A 94 22.90 3.84 7.21
N VAL A 95 21.74 4.18 7.78
CA VAL A 95 21.31 3.70 9.09
C VAL A 95 21.49 2.20 9.01
N SER A 96 22.43 1.69 9.81
CA SER A 96 22.73 0.28 9.93
C SER A 96 21.44 -0.52 9.83
N VAL A 97 21.40 -1.51 8.93
CA VAL A 97 20.28 -2.44 8.73
C VAL A 97 19.66 -2.67 10.10
N LYS A 98 18.46 -2.10 10.28
CA LYS A 98 17.77 -2.01 11.57
C LYS A 98 17.79 -3.43 12.15
N ARG A 99 18.71 -3.71 13.08
CA ARG A 99 18.63 -4.94 13.87
C ARG A 99 17.26 -4.85 14.50
N LEU A 100 16.40 -5.82 14.18
CA LEU A 100 15.12 -5.99 14.85
C LEU A 100 15.44 -5.90 16.35
N ARG A 101 14.92 -4.89 17.05
CA ARG A 101 15.12 -4.82 18.50
C ARG A 101 14.39 -6.04 19.06
N LEU A 102 15.13 -7.09 19.39
CA LEU A 102 14.64 -8.39 19.86
C LEU A 102 14.02 -8.32 21.28
N SER A 103 13.94 -7.14 21.90
CA SER A 103 13.25 -6.98 23.17
C SER A 103 11.74 -6.94 22.93
N SER A 104 11.06 -8.04 23.22
CA SER A 104 9.60 -8.18 23.09
C SER A 104 8.80 -7.47 24.20
N GLU A 105 9.45 -6.84 25.18
CA GLU A 105 8.79 -6.09 26.24
C GLU A 105 8.76 -4.59 25.93
N SER A 106 7.58 -4.00 26.08
CA SER A 106 7.33 -2.57 25.93
C SER A 106 8.31 -1.79 26.81
N ALA A 107 9.33 -1.20 26.17
CA ALA A 107 10.38 -0.47 26.83
C ALA A 107 9.80 0.81 27.48
N THR A 108 9.34 0.70 28.72
CA THR A 108 9.13 1.86 29.58
C THR A 108 10.50 2.40 29.96
N ARG A 109 10.79 3.64 29.53
CA ARG A 109 11.90 4.55 29.93
C ARG A 109 13.09 3.93 30.68
N SER A 110 14.27 4.10 30.08
CA SER A 110 15.61 3.84 30.63
C SER A 110 15.86 2.40 31.10
N MET A 111 16.75 1.69 30.40
CA MET A 111 17.28 0.35 30.74
C MET A 111 17.97 0.27 32.12
N SER A 112 18.02 1.37 32.89
CA SER A 112 18.65 1.43 34.19
C SER A 112 17.86 0.74 35.30
N ARG A 113 16.55 0.48 35.12
CA ARG A 113 15.71 -0.13 36.14
C ARG A 113 14.89 -1.29 35.58
N PRO A 114 14.89 -2.47 36.21
CA PRO A 114 14.00 -3.54 35.81
C PRO A 114 12.52 -3.14 36.08
N PRO A 115 11.56 -3.66 35.30
CA PRO A 115 10.13 -3.49 35.54
C PRO A 115 9.72 -3.87 36.97
N ARG A 116 8.71 -3.16 37.51
CA ARG A 116 8.25 -3.35 38.91
C ARG A 116 7.72 -4.76 39.18
N ASP A 117 7.18 -5.44 38.16
CA ASP A 117 6.70 -6.82 38.26
C ASP A 117 7.84 -7.86 38.26
N VAL A 118 9.06 -7.44 37.89
CA VAL A 118 10.26 -8.29 37.82
C VAL A 118 11.19 -8.04 38.99
N SER A 119 11.28 -6.81 39.50
CA SER A 119 12.29 -6.42 40.50
C SER A 119 12.20 -7.16 41.84
N GLY A 120 11.03 -7.72 42.19
CA GLY A 120 10.79 -8.37 43.50
C GLY A 120 10.95 -9.89 43.50
N VAL A 121 11.10 -10.55 42.35
CA VAL A 121 11.15 -12.02 42.25
C VAL A 121 12.30 -12.44 41.35
N LYS A 122 13.32 -13.07 41.94
CA LYS A 122 14.53 -13.50 41.25
C LYS A 122 14.28 -14.64 40.26
N ASP A 123 13.53 -15.67 40.67
CA ASP A 123 13.36 -16.87 39.86
C ASP A 123 12.28 -16.69 38.77
N PRO A 124 12.57 -17.07 37.51
CA PRO A 124 11.61 -16.91 36.42
C PRO A 124 10.40 -17.85 36.56
N GLN A 125 10.60 -19.04 37.14
CA GLN A 125 9.52 -20.02 37.31
C GLN A 125 8.49 -19.56 38.35
N THR A 126 8.94 -19.00 39.48
CA THR A 126 8.05 -18.45 40.50
C THR A 126 7.29 -17.25 39.94
N ARG A 127 7.96 -16.37 39.18
CA ARG A 127 7.31 -15.24 38.48
C ARG A 127 6.16 -15.68 37.57
N LEU A 128 6.35 -16.74 36.78
CA LEU A 128 5.27 -17.29 35.94
C LEU A 128 4.10 -17.83 36.77
N ARG A 129 4.39 -18.47 37.91
CA ARG A 129 3.35 -18.95 38.86
C ARG A 129 2.58 -17.76 39.46
N LEU A 130 3.27 -16.70 39.89
CA LEU A 130 2.63 -15.50 40.43
C LEU A 130 1.72 -14.83 39.40
N LYS A 131 2.15 -14.71 38.14
CA LYS A 131 1.30 -14.18 37.05
C LYS A 131 0.01 -15.00 36.91
N LYS A 132 0.10 -16.33 36.92
CA LYS A 132 -1.09 -17.22 36.87
C LYS A 132 -2.02 -17.03 38.07
N ILE A 133 -1.48 -16.91 39.28
CA ILE A 133 -2.26 -16.69 40.51
C ILE A 133 -2.99 -15.33 40.43
N ALA A 134 -2.31 -14.27 40.00
CA ALA A 134 -2.88 -12.95 39.83
C ALA A 134 -4.03 -12.95 38.80
N HIS A 135 -3.82 -13.54 37.62
CA HIS A 135 -4.87 -13.67 36.61
C HIS A 135 -6.09 -14.47 37.11
N LYS A 136 -5.86 -15.54 37.88
CA LYS A 136 -6.94 -16.34 38.48
C LYS A 136 -7.73 -15.53 39.53
N ALA A 137 -7.05 -14.75 40.36
CA ALA A 137 -7.67 -13.90 41.37
C ALA A 137 -8.52 -12.79 40.73
N ILE A 138 -7.99 -12.11 39.71
CA ILE A 138 -8.70 -11.08 38.93
C ILE A 138 -9.94 -11.68 38.28
N SER A 139 -9.80 -12.80 37.56
CA SER A 139 -10.93 -13.43 36.84
C SER A 139 -12.10 -13.78 37.76
N LYS A 140 -11.82 -14.30 38.96
CA LYS A 140 -12.86 -14.67 39.94
C LYS A 140 -13.71 -13.48 40.43
N LYS A 141 -13.11 -12.30 40.55
CA LYS A 141 -13.77 -11.12 41.13
C LYS A 141 -14.31 -10.17 40.06
N ILE A 142 -13.48 -9.86 39.06
CA ILE A 142 -13.73 -8.84 38.03
C ILE A 142 -14.50 -9.46 36.87
N ASN A 143 -13.94 -10.47 36.21
CA ASN A 143 -14.56 -11.07 35.02
C ASN A 143 -15.91 -11.72 35.37
N ARG A 144 -16.00 -12.41 36.51
CA ARG A 144 -17.26 -13.02 36.97
C ARG A 144 -18.40 -12.00 37.15
N LYS A 145 -18.06 -10.77 37.59
CA LYS A 145 -19.05 -9.70 37.82
C LYS A 145 -19.16 -8.73 36.65
N GLY A 146 -18.40 -8.93 35.56
CA GLY A 146 -18.36 -8.03 34.41
C GLY A 146 -17.80 -6.63 34.71
N LEU A 147 -16.92 -6.50 35.71
CA LEU A 147 -16.31 -5.21 36.08
C LEU A 147 -15.25 -4.79 35.05
N LYS A 148 -15.08 -3.48 34.85
CA LYS A 148 -14.07 -2.95 33.91
C LYS A 148 -12.63 -3.16 34.37
N GLY A 149 -12.42 -3.31 35.68
CA GLY A 149 -11.13 -3.54 36.32
C GLY A 149 -11.24 -3.54 37.84
N GLU A 150 -10.11 -3.59 38.54
CA GLU A 150 -10.10 -3.59 40.01
C GLU A 150 -10.58 -2.28 40.65
N ALA A 151 -10.44 -1.17 39.92
CA ALA A 151 -10.87 0.15 40.37
C ALA A 151 -12.39 0.37 40.22
N ASP A 152 -13.08 -0.48 39.46
CA ASP A 152 -14.51 -0.34 39.20
C ASP A 152 -15.33 -0.85 40.40
N ARG A 153 -15.68 0.10 41.27
CA ARG A 153 -16.45 -0.10 42.51
C ARG A 153 -17.79 0.63 42.46
N PHE A 154 -18.34 0.84 41.26
CA PHE A 154 -19.62 1.54 41.10
C PHE A 154 -20.77 0.76 41.77
N ILE A 155 -21.57 1.47 42.57
CA ILE A 155 -22.77 0.94 43.22
C ILE A 155 -23.97 1.58 42.53
N GLY A 156 -24.64 0.83 41.66
CA GLY A 156 -25.85 1.28 40.98
C GLY A 156 -27.10 1.11 41.85
N ASN A 157 -27.99 2.11 41.82
CA ASN A 157 -29.30 2.02 42.48
C ASN A 157 -30.24 1.15 41.66
N LYS A 158 -30.59 -0.04 42.16
CA LYS A 158 -31.45 -1.00 41.45
C LYS A 158 -32.92 -0.56 41.37
N MET A 159 -33.42 0.11 42.41
CA MET A 159 -34.80 0.61 42.48
C MET A 159 -34.77 2.12 42.70
N PRO A 160 -34.62 2.91 41.63
CA PRO A 160 -34.59 4.36 41.78
C PRO A 160 -35.99 4.90 42.03
N LYS A 161 -36.10 5.87 42.95
CA LYS A 161 -37.37 6.45 43.41
C LYS A 161 -38.28 6.99 42.29
N HIS A 162 -37.72 7.47 41.18
CA HIS A 162 -38.52 7.99 40.07
C HIS A 162 -39.16 6.90 39.19
N LEU A 163 -38.69 5.65 39.27
CA LEU A 163 -39.33 4.49 38.61
C LEU A 163 -40.24 3.72 39.56
N PHE A 164 -39.93 3.75 40.86
CA PHE A 164 -40.74 3.18 41.94
C PHE A 164 -41.06 4.26 42.98
N PRO A 165 -41.86 5.29 42.60
CA PRO A 165 -42.52 6.11 43.61
C PRO A 165 -43.52 5.21 44.34
N GLU A 166 -43.67 5.39 45.66
CA GLU A 166 -44.60 4.60 46.49
C GLU A 166 -45.97 4.39 45.83
#